data_AF-A0A0M2S545-F1
#
_entry.id   AF-A0A0M2S545-F1
#
_cell.length_a   1.000
_cell.length_b   1.000
_cell.length_c   1.000
_cell.angle_alpha   90.00
_cell.angle_beta   90.00
_cell.angle_gamma   90.00
#
_symmetry.space_group_name_H-M   'P 1'
#
loop_
_entity.id
_entity.type
_entity.pdbx_description
1 polymer ?
#
loop_
_entity_poly.entity_id
_entity_poly.type
_entity_poly.pdbx_seq_one_letter_code
_entity_poly.pdbx_strand_id
1 'polypeptide(L)'
;MTVREAEPADRPAGTPDASRPPGPPDPGPGRAASGRGTRPATGAGTPARPARLRKRWLAAAIAAVLVALVAGVSLGPVSLPPGSVAAELLNLLPGVHLTSGLTEREVAIVTELRLPRVVLGLLVGGLLALAGGCYQGVFRNPLADPYLLGVAAGAGLAVTAVIALGAGAGGAITGLPVTIPLAAFVGSLAAVAMTYGLGAAGGRSRSPATLILAGVAVSAFLSAGQTYLLQRHSDSIQQVYSWLLGRLATAGWHDVLLVLPYFLLTAVVVLLHRRELDVLSVGDDEATSLGLHPQRSRYLLIAAASLGTAAAVSASGLIGFVGIIVPHTVRLLAGASYRVILPLSMLFGGAFLALTDVVARTVAAPAEIPIGVVTALLGGPFFVLVLRTSRRVFT
;
A
#
# COMPACT_ATOMS: atom_id res chain seq x y z
N MET A 1 57.47 -11.91 -13.81
CA MET A 1 58.32 -11.98 -12.60
C MET A 1 57.79 -13.13 -11.76
N THR A 2 58.54 -14.21 -11.80
CA THR A 2 58.57 -15.45 -10.99
C THR A 2 58.47 -15.16 -9.48
N VAL A 3 58.18 -16.03 -8.50
CA VAL A 3 57.84 -17.47 -8.35
C VAL A 3 57.47 -17.66 -6.87
N ARG A 4 56.70 -18.72 -6.56
CA ARG A 4 56.39 -19.28 -5.23
C ARG A 4 57.63 -19.75 -4.43
N GLU A 5 57.57 -19.68 -3.10
CA GLU A 5 58.14 -20.66 -2.15
C GLU A 5 57.16 -20.74 -0.95
N ALA A 6 56.52 -21.88 -0.60
CA ALA A 6 56.99 -23.20 -0.15
C ALA A 6 57.27 -23.27 1.37
N GLU A 7 56.56 -24.21 2.01
CA GLU A 7 56.51 -24.63 3.42
C GLU A 7 57.87 -25.10 3.98
N PRO A 8 58.05 -25.28 5.33
CA PRO A 8 57.80 -26.61 5.89
C PRO A 8 57.37 -26.71 7.39
N ALA A 9 56.53 -27.73 7.66
CA ALA A 9 56.68 -28.85 8.62
C ALA A 9 56.92 -28.66 10.15
N ASP A 10 55.90 -29.09 10.90
CA ASP A 10 55.85 -30.22 11.86
C ASP A 10 56.63 -30.24 13.21
N ARG A 11 55.91 -30.77 14.23
CA ARG A 11 56.27 -31.33 15.56
C ARG A 11 56.17 -30.44 16.82
N PRO A 12 56.02 -31.04 18.03
CA PRO A 12 55.06 -32.06 18.46
C PRO A 12 54.40 -31.73 19.83
N ALA A 13 53.53 -32.63 20.29
CA ALA A 13 52.74 -32.57 21.53
C ALA A 13 53.55 -32.39 22.83
N GLY A 14 53.10 -31.45 23.67
CA GLY A 14 53.61 -31.17 25.01
C GLY A 14 52.68 -31.65 26.13
N THR A 15 53.32 -32.21 27.15
CA THR A 15 52.85 -32.79 28.43
C THR A 15 51.91 -31.93 29.28
N PRO A 16 51.08 -32.53 30.16
CA PRO A 16 50.15 -31.80 31.01
C PRO A 16 50.82 -31.24 32.27
N ASP A 17 50.60 -29.94 32.51
CA ASP A 17 51.05 -29.18 33.67
C ASP A 17 50.20 -29.49 34.92
N ALA A 18 50.89 -29.88 35.99
CA ALA A 18 50.34 -30.20 37.30
C ALA A 18 50.48 -28.98 38.22
N SER A 19 49.48 -28.09 38.24
CA SER A 19 49.42 -27.00 39.22
C SER A 19 48.03 -26.35 39.35
N ARG A 20 47.02 -27.11 39.79
CA ARG A 20 45.76 -26.52 40.29
C ARG A 20 45.31 -27.15 41.62
N PRO A 21 44.98 -26.34 42.65
CA PRO A 21 44.50 -26.84 43.94
C PRO A 21 43.05 -27.37 43.83
N PRO A 22 42.65 -28.33 44.70
CA PRO A 22 41.35 -28.98 44.62
C PRO A 22 40.21 -28.04 45.06
N GLY A 23 39.19 -27.91 44.22
CA GLY A 23 37.89 -27.31 44.56
C GLY A 23 37.04 -28.25 45.43
N PRO A 24 36.03 -27.73 46.15
CA PRO A 24 35.25 -28.48 47.14
C PRO A 24 34.40 -29.61 46.52
N PRO A 25 34.09 -30.66 47.29
CA PRO A 25 33.46 -31.88 46.78
C PRO A 25 31.99 -31.71 46.40
N ASP A 26 31.58 -32.40 45.34
CA ASP A 26 30.20 -32.57 44.87
C ASP A 26 29.29 -33.19 45.95
N PRO A 27 28.09 -32.66 46.21
CA PRO A 27 27.11 -33.36 47.03
C PRO A 27 26.42 -34.46 46.22
N GLY A 28 26.56 -35.70 46.71
CA GLY A 28 25.88 -36.88 46.17
C GLY A 28 24.34 -36.86 46.31
N PRO A 29 23.65 -37.84 45.72
CA PRO A 29 22.20 -37.81 45.51
C PRO A 29 21.44 -38.25 46.76
N GLY A 30 20.52 -37.42 47.26
CA GLY A 30 19.75 -37.77 48.46
C GLY A 30 18.58 -36.84 48.81
N ARG A 31 17.39 -37.25 48.35
CA ARG A 31 16.06 -37.11 48.99
C ARG A 31 15.50 -35.72 49.39
N ALA A 32 14.39 -35.42 48.70
CA ALA A 32 13.08 -35.02 49.23
C ALA A 32 12.96 -33.69 49.99
N ALA A 33 12.35 -32.70 49.32
CA ALA A 33 11.59 -31.65 50.00
C ALA A 33 10.35 -31.24 49.18
N SER A 34 9.20 -31.59 49.76
CA SER A 34 7.93 -30.84 49.76
C SER A 34 7.33 -30.36 48.44
N GLY A 35 6.15 -30.93 48.13
CA GLY A 35 5.26 -30.46 47.09
C GLY A 35 4.91 -28.98 47.22
N ARG A 36 5.22 -28.23 46.17
CA ARG A 36 4.41 -27.07 45.79
C ARG A 36 3.52 -27.53 44.65
N GLY A 37 2.24 -27.69 44.96
CA GLY A 37 1.23 -27.88 43.93
C GLY A 37 1.35 -26.76 42.91
N THR A 38 1.80 -27.11 41.71
CA THR A 38 1.60 -26.31 40.51
C THR A 38 0.10 -26.24 40.30
N ARG A 39 -0.54 -25.19 40.86
CA ARG A 39 -1.88 -24.79 40.44
C ARG A 39 -1.81 -24.64 38.93
N PRO A 40 -2.54 -25.43 38.13
CA PRO A 40 -2.68 -25.10 36.72
C PRO A 40 -3.30 -23.71 36.70
N ALA A 41 -2.60 -22.75 36.10
CA ALA A 41 -3.18 -21.46 35.78
C ALA A 41 -4.23 -21.68 34.70
N THR A 42 -5.40 -22.19 35.09
CA THR A 42 -6.62 -22.12 34.31
C THR A 42 -7.10 -20.67 34.37
N GLY A 43 -6.32 -19.79 33.73
CA GLY A 43 -6.87 -18.57 33.17
C GLY A 43 -7.84 -19.05 32.10
N ALA A 44 -9.11 -19.24 32.47
CA ALA A 44 -10.18 -19.42 31.52
C ALA A 44 -10.15 -18.18 30.61
N GLY A 45 -9.48 -18.31 29.47
CA GLY A 45 -9.40 -17.27 28.47
C GLY A 45 -10.82 -16.87 28.14
N THR A 46 -11.17 -15.62 28.43
CA THR A 46 -12.45 -15.08 28.01
C THR A 46 -12.58 -15.38 26.52
N PRO A 47 -13.64 -16.08 26.08
CA PRO A 47 -13.73 -16.52 24.69
C PRO A 47 -13.55 -15.30 23.79
N ALA A 48 -12.53 -15.35 22.93
CA ALA A 48 -12.16 -14.24 22.06
C ALA A 48 -13.39 -13.87 21.21
N ARG A 49 -14.03 -12.75 21.56
CA ARG A 49 -15.23 -12.30 20.84
C ARG A 49 -14.81 -11.96 19.42
N PRO A 50 -15.53 -12.43 18.40
CA PRO A 50 -15.19 -12.10 17.02
C PRO A 50 -15.26 -10.58 16.85
N ALA A 51 -14.20 -9.99 16.32
CA ALA A 51 -14.19 -8.57 16.01
C ALA A 51 -15.34 -8.25 15.03
N ARG A 52 -16.19 -7.29 15.42
CA ARG A 52 -17.34 -6.84 14.62
C ARG A 52 -17.14 -5.38 14.24
N LEU A 53 -17.49 -5.06 12.99
CA LEU A 53 -17.53 -3.68 12.51
C LEU A 53 -18.61 -2.91 13.28
N ARG A 54 -18.19 -1.95 14.12
CA ARG A 54 -19.12 -1.14 14.92
C ARG A 54 -19.82 -0.14 14.00
N LYS A 55 -21.16 -0.05 14.12
CA LYS A 55 -22.00 0.88 13.31
C LYS A 55 -21.49 2.32 13.34
N ARG A 56 -21.01 2.80 14.49
CA ARG A 56 -20.44 4.16 14.64
C ARG A 56 -19.25 4.44 13.71
N TRP A 57 -18.37 3.46 13.52
CA TRP A 57 -17.19 3.62 12.68
C TRP A 57 -17.54 3.58 11.20
N LEU A 58 -18.51 2.73 10.83
CA LEU A 58 -19.07 2.73 9.49
C LEU A 58 -19.77 4.05 9.17
N ALA A 59 -20.59 4.56 10.09
CA ALA A 59 -21.26 5.86 9.93
C ALA A 59 -20.25 7.00 9.79
N ALA A 60 -19.18 7.01 10.60
CA ALA A 60 -18.11 8.00 10.48
C ALA A 60 -17.37 7.91 9.13
N ALA A 61 -17.12 6.70 8.62
CA ALA A 61 -16.49 6.50 7.32
C ALA A 61 -17.37 6.97 6.15
N ILE A 62 -18.67 6.68 6.21
CA ILE A 62 -19.65 7.18 5.22
C ILE A 62 -19.73 8.70 5.28
N ALA A 63 -19.82 9.28 6.48
CA ALA A 63 -19.82 10.73 6.66
C ALA A 63 -18.55 11.37 6.10
N ALA A 64 -17.37 10.77 6.31
CA ALA A 64 -16.12 11.25 5.74
C ALA A 64 -16.13 11.25 4.20
N VAL A 65 -16.68 10.21 3.58
CA VAL A 65 -16.84 10.15 2.11
C VAL A 65 -17.80 11.23 1.62
N LEU A 66 -18.94 11.44 2.28
CA LEU A 66 -19.91 12.48 1.91
C LEU A 66 -19.33 13.89 2.06
N VAL A 67 -18.61 14.15 3.15
CA VAL A 67 -17.90 15.41 3.36
C VAL A 67 -16.84 15.61 2.28
N ALA A 68 -16.04 14.60 1.97
CA ALA A 68 -15.04 14.66 0.91
C ALA A 68 -15.69 14.90 -0.47
N LEU A 69 -16.85 14.31 -0.73
CA LEU A 69 -17.60 14.52 -1.97
C LEU A 69 -18.07 15.97 -2.11
N VAL A 70 -18.76 16.49 -1.09
CA VAL A 70 -19.31 17.86 -1.12
C VAL A 70 -18.18 18.89 -1.12
N ALA A 71 -17.19 18.76 -0.24
CA ALA A 71 -16.03 19.66 -0.21
C ALA A 71 -15.23 19.58 -1.52
N GLY A 72 -15.06 18.36 -2.03
CA GLY A 72 -14.40 18.06 -3.29
C GLY A 72 -15.05 18.71 -4.51
N VAL A 73 -16.35 18.91 -4.51
CA VAL A 73 -17.05 19.57 -5.61
C VAL A 73 -17.21 21.07 -5.37
N SER A 74 -17.36 21.50 -4.11
CA SER A 74 -17.61 22.91 -3.78
C SER A 74 -16.36 23.79 -3.85
N LEU A 75 -15.22 23.26 -3.39
CA LEU A 75 -13.97 24.02 -3.23
C LEU A 75 -13.09 23.91 -4.48
N GLY A 76 -12.71 25.04 -5.07
CA GLY A 76 -11.82 25.09 -6.23
C GLY A 76 -11.62 26.53 -6.71
N PRO A 77 -11.03 26.74 -7.90
CA PRO A 77 -10.80 28.09 -8.44
C PRO A 77 -12.10 28.92 -8.54
N VAL A 78 -13.21 28.25 -8.84
CA VAL A 78 -14.57 28.83 -8.76
C VAL A 78 -15.24 28.32 -7.48
N SER A 79 -15.52 29.18 -6.52
CA SER A 79 -16.19 28.75 -5.29
C SER A 79 -17.69 28.55 -5.56
N LEU A 80 -18.19 27.33 -5.32
CA LEU A 80 -19.61 27.01 -5.46
C LEU A 80 -20.23 26.84 -4.06
N PRO A 81 -21.44 27.38 -3.80
CA PRO A 81 -22.11 27.21 -2.51
C PRO A 81 -22.32 25.71 -2.20
N PRO A 82 -21.88 25.20 -1.03
CA PRO A 82 -22.00 23.78 -0.70
C PRO A 82 -23.45 23.26 -0.69
N GLY A 83 -24.40 24.11 -0.32
CA GLY A 83 -25.84 23.76 -0.36
C GLY A 83 -26.35 23.53 -1.78
N SER A 84 -25.97 24.40 -2.72
CA SER A 84 -26.29 24.27 -4.14
C SER A 84 -25.65 23.03 -4.77
N VAL A 85 -24.39 22.77 -4.43
CA VAL A 85 -23.68 21.55 -4.84
C VAL A 85 -24.35 20.30 -4.30
N ALA A 86 -24.72 20.27 -3.02
CA ALA A 86 -25.40 19.12 -2.43
C ALA A 86 -26.76 18.86 -3.10
N ALA A 87 -27.54 19.91 -3.37
CA ALA A 87 -28.79 19.80 -4.12
C ALA A 87 -28.57 19.26 -5.54
N GLU A 88 -27.52 19.74 -6.23
CA GLU A 88 -27.18 19.27 -7.58
C GLU A 88 -26.73 17.82 -7.60
N LEU A 89 -25.93 17.38 -6.61
CA LEU A 89 -25.55 15.97 -6.48
C LEU A 89 -26.76 15.07 -6.20
N LEU A 90 -27.75 15.56 -5.46
CA LEU A 90 -29.02 14.84 -5.24
C LEU A 90 -29.86 14.77 -6.51
N ASN A 91 -29.81 15.77 -7.40
CA ASN A 91 -30.50 15.74 -8.71
C ASN A 91 -29.98 14.64 -9.65
N LEU A 92 -28.76 14.13 -9.41
CA LEU A 92 -28.23 12.99 -10.17
C LEU A 92 -28.93 11.67 -9.81
N LEU A 93 -29.69 11.62 -8.71
CA LEU A 93 -30.44 10.43 -8.32
C LEU A 93 -31.75 10.35 -9.12
N PRO A 94 -32.10 9.17 -9.68
CA PRO A 94 -33.35 8.99 -10.41
C PRO A 94 -34.57 9.38 -9.55
N GLY A 95 -35.40 10.29 -10.07
CA GLY A 95 -36.64 10.72 -9.41
C GLY A 95 -36.51 11.86 -8.40
N VAL A 96 -35.33 12.47 -8.26
CA VAL A 96 -35.11 13.66 -7.42
C VAL A 96 -35.02 14.90 -8.30
N HIS A 97 -35.82 15.92 -7.98
CA HIS A 97 -35.80 17.22 -8.65
C HIS A 97 -35.80 18.35 -7.63
N LEU A 98 -34.63 18.94 -7.42
CA LEU A 98 -34.37 20.04 -6.51
C LEU A 98 -33.84 21.24 -7.29
N THR A 99 -34.22 22.44 -6.90
CA THR A 99 -33.63 23.67 -7.45
C THR A 99 -32.28 23.92 -6.77
N SER A 100 -31.17 23.64 -7.47
CA SER A 100 -29.82 23.87 -6.94
C SER A 100 -29.41 25.34 -6.95
N GLY A 101 -30.02 26.16 -7.82
CA GLY A 101 -29.69 27.57 -7.99
C GLY A 101 -28.38 27.81 -8.75
N LEU A 102 -27.79 26.75 -9.32
CA LEU A 102 -26.61 26.83 -10.18
C LEU A 102 -27.00 27.20 -11.61
N THR A 103 -26.16 27.99 -12.26
CA THR A 103 -26.25 28.24 -13.70
C THR A 103 -25.87 26.98 -14.49
N GLU A 104 -26.29 26.87 -15.76
CA GLU A 104 -25.93 25.73 -16.63
C GLU A 104 -24.41 25.51 -16.72
N ARG A 105 -23.63 26.60 -16.71
CA ARG A 105 -22.15 26.53 -16.70
C ARG A 105 -21.61 25.96 -15.40
N GLU A 106 -22.18 26.32 -14.25
CA GLU A 106 -21.77 25.80 -12.96
C GLU A 106 -22.16 24.33 -12.80
N VAL A 107 -23.33 23.92 -13.32
CA VAL A 107 -23.73 22.52 -13.40
C VAL A 107 -22.71 21.72 -14.22
N ALA A 108 -22.32 22.20 -15.40
CA ALA A 108 -21.27 21.54 -16.19
C ALA A 108 -19.92 21.45 -15.46
N ILE A 109 -19.52 22.49 -14.71
CA ILE A 109 -18.32 22.44 -13.86
C ILE A 109 -18.46 21.34 -12.79
N VAL A 110 -19.63 21.22 -12.17
CA VAL A 110 -19.91 20.18 -11.16
C VAL A 110 -19.85 18.79 -11.80
N THR A 111 -20.59 18.54 -12.88
CA THR A 111 -20.82 17.19 -13.42
C THR A 111 -19.70 16.68 -14.31
N GLU A 112 -19.05 17.55 -15.09
CA GLU A 112 -18.06 17.14 -16.10
C GLU A 112 -16.61 17.34 -15.66
N LEU A 113 -16.35 18.25 -14.71
CA LEU A 113 -14.98 18.57 -14.28
C LEU A 113 -14.69 18.11 -12.85
N ARG A 114 -15.53 18.48 -11.89
CA ARG A 114 -15.23 18.27 -10.46
C ARG A 114 -15.66 16.90 -9.96
N LEU A 115 -16.88 16.48 -10.28
CA LEU A 115 -17.40 15.20 -9.83
C LEU A 115 -16.55 14.01 -10.31
N PRO A 116 -16.11 13.92 -11.58
CA PRO A 116 -15.24 12.83 -12.02
C PRO A 116 -13.90 12.80 -11.27
N ARG A 117 -13.29 13.97 -11.07
CA ARG A 117 -12.03 14.12 -10.31
C ARG A 117 -12.16 13.63 -8.87
N VAL A 118 -13.25 14.01 -8.19
CA VAL A 118 -13.50 13.60 -6.80
C VAL A 118 -13.82 12.11 -6.72
N VAL A 119 -14.66 11.58 -7.61
CA VAL A 119 -14.98 10.15 -7.67
C VAL A 119 -13.73 9.33 -7.96
N LEU A 120 -12.88 9.76 -8.90
CA LEU A 120 -11.61 9.10 -9.17
C LEU A 120 -10.71 9.13 -7.93
N GLY A 121 -10.61 10.26 -7.23
CA GLY A 121 -9.87 10.37 -5.97
C GLY A 121 -10.39 9.41 -4.88
N LEU A 122 -11.70 9.26 -4.76
CA LEU A 122 -12.32 8.29 -3.85
C LEU A 122 -11.96 6.84 -4.22
N LEU A 123 -12.01 6.49 -5.51
CA LEU A 123 -11.67 5.15 -6.00
C LEU A 123 -10.18 4.83 -5.82
N VAL A 124 -9.30 5.73 -6.26
CA VAL A 124 -7.84 5.59 -6.15
C VAL A 124 -7.41 5.52 -4.69
N GLY A 125 -7.91 6.43 -3.84
CA GLY A 125 -7.60 6.42 -2.42
C GLY A 125 -8.08 5.16 -1.71
N GLY A 126 -9.28 4.68 -2.08
CA GLY A 126 -9.82 3.43 -1.57
C GLY A 126 -9.01 2.21 -2.01
N LEU A 127 -8.58 2.14 -3.28
CA LEU A 127 -7.72 1.08 -3.81
C LEU A 127 -6.38 1.04 -3.08
N LEU A 128 -5.69 2.18 -2.96
CA LEU A 128 -4.37 2.24 -2.31
C LEU A 128 -4.46 1.88 -0.82
N ALA A 129 -5.47 2.37 -0.10
CA ALA A 129 -5.66 2.05 1.32
C ALA A 129 -6.07 0.58 1.54
N LEU A 130 -6.91 0.02 0.67
CA LEU A 130 -7.32 -1.38 0.71
C LEU A 130 -6.13 -2.31 0.39
N ALA A 131 -5.36 -1.98 -0.65
CA ALA A 131 -4.16 -2.72 -1.03
C ALA A 131 -3.11 -2.65 0.08
N GLY A 132 -2.89 -1.47 0.68
CA GLY A 132 -1.99 -1.33 1.82
C GLY A 132 -2.41 -2.13 3.04
N GLY A 133 -3.70 -2.09 3.42
CA GLY A 133 -4.22 -2.97 4.47
C GLY A 133 -3.98 -4.45 4.16
N CYS A 134 -4.24 -4.87 2.92
CA CYS A 134 -4.00 -6.23 2.46
C CYS A 134 -2.52 -6.64 2.57
N TYR A 135 -1.61 -5.80 2.05
CA TYR A 135 -0.17 -6.01 2.12
C TYR A 135 0.31 -6.11 3.57
N GLN A 136 -0.12 -5.22 4.45
CA GLN A 136 0.24 -5.28 5.86
C GLN A 136 -0.16 -6.61 6.52
N GLY A 137 -1.30 -7.18 6.14
CA GLY A 137 -1.74 -8.48 6.66
C GLY A 137 -0.97 -9.66 6.07
N VAL A 138 -0.80 -9.69 4.76
CA VAL A 138 -0.05 -10.76 4.07
C VAL A 138 1.39 -10.85 4.55
N PHE A 139 2.07 -9.69 4.66
CA PHE A 139 3.46 -9.62 5.09
C PHE A 139 3.63 -9.59 6.61
N ARG A 140 2.53 -9.55 7.38
CA ARG A 140 2.54 -9.37 8.84
C ARG A 140 3.42 -8.19 9.28
N ASN A 141 3.40 -7.12 8.49
CA ASN A 141 4.24 -5.95 8.68
C ASN A 141 3.38 -4.68 8.55
N PRO A 142 3.14 -3.91 9.63
CA PRO A 142 2.31 -2.71 9.57
C PRO A 142 2.90 -1.59 8.69
N LEU A 143 4.16 -1.71 8.29
CA LEU A 143 4.83 -0.78 7.38
C LEU A 143 4.80 -1.25 5.92
N ALA A 144 4.17 -2.39 5.63
CA ALA A 144 4.07 -2.85 4.25
C ALA A 144 3.21 -1.91 3.41
N ASP A 145 3.75 -1.53 2.26
CA ASP A 145 3.15 -0.61 1.29
C ASP A 145 2.90 -1.35 -0.03
N PRO A 146 1.82 -1.04 -0.77
CA PRO A 146 1.54 -1.68 -2.04
C PRO A 146 2.62 -1.46 -3.12
N TYR A 147 3.55 -0.51 -2.96
CA TYR A 147 4.68 -0.34 -3.88
C TYR A 147 5.87 -1.25 -3.57
N LEU A 148 5.84 -2.04 -2.48
CA LEU A 148 6.95 -2.92 -2.08
C LEU A 148 7.37 -3.94 -3.16
N LEU A 149 6.46 -4.35 -4.03
CA LEU A 149 6.74 -5.31 -5.10
C LEU A 149 7.08 -4.65 -6.44
N GLY A 150 7.58 -3.40 -6.40
CA GLY A 150 8.11 -2.72 -7.58
C GLY A 150 7.07 -2.09 -8.50
N VAL A 151 5.79 -2.04 -8.09
CA VAL A 151 4.71 -1.40 -8.87
C VAL A 151 5.10 0.00 -9.35
N ALA A 152 5.57 0.85 -8.42
CA ALA A 152 5.97 2.22 -8.74
C ALA A 152 7.16 2.28 -9.72
N ALA A 153 8.17 1.44 -9.53
CA ALA A 153 9.35 1.40 -10.38
C ALA A 153 9.04 0.88 -11.79
N GLY A 154 8.18 -0.14 -11.90
CA GLY A 154 7.69 -0.67 -13.17
C GLY A 154 6.86 0.35 -13.95
N ALA A 155 5.93 1.02 -13.27
CA ALA A 155 5.16 2.09 -13.89
C ALA A 155 6.06 3.25 -14.34
N GLY A 156 6.99 3.68 -13.48
CA GLY A 156 7.92 4.76 -13.76
C GLY A 156 8.80 4.49 -14.98
N LEU A 157 9.39 3.29 -15.07
CA LEU A 157 10.16 2.87 -16.25
C LEU A 157 9.30 2.83 -17.52
N ALA A 158 8.13 2.19 -17.46
CA ALA A 158 7.28 2.03 -18.64
C ALA A 158 6.76 3.37 -19.17
N VAL A 159 6.33 4.27 -18.28
CA VAL A 159 5.89 5.62 -18.66
C VAL A 159 7.05 6.44 -19.22
N THR A 160 8.24 6.34 -18.59
CA THR A 160 9.44 7.00 -19.09
C THR A 160 9.80 6.49 -20.47
N ALA A 161 9.74 5.19 -20.73
CA ALA A 161 9.99 4.61 -22.03
C ALA A 161 8.99 5.12 -23.08
N VAL A 162 7.69 5.16 -22.77
CA VAL A 162 6.68 5.69 -23.70
C VAL A 162 6.87 7.17 -24.00
N ILE A 163 7.18 8.00 -22.99
CA ILE A 163 7.40 9.44 -23.19
C ILE A 163 8.71 9.68 -23.95
N ALA A 164 9.82 9.11 -23.47
CA ALA A 164 11.16 9.36 -23.99
C ALA A 164 11.37 8.80 -25.40
N LEU A 165 10.85 7.59 -25.67
CA LEU A 165 11.01 6.94 -26.98
C LEU A 165 9.87 7.31 -27.93
N GLY A 166 8.68 7.63 -27.41
CA GLY A 166 7.52 8.02 -28.21
C GLY A 166 7.60 9.45 -28.75
N ALA A 167 8.31 10.36 -28.08
CA ALA A 167 8.52 11.74 -28.56
C ALA A 167 9.30 11.81 -29.90
N GLY A 168 10.03 10.76 -30.27
CA GLY A 168 10.70 10.64 -31.58
C GLY A 168 10.02 9.68 -32.56
N ALA A 169 8.98 8.96 -32.14
CA ALA A 169 8.38 7.87 -32.89
C ALA A 169 6.87 7.85 -32.67
N GLY A 170 6.13 8.64 -33.45
CA GLY A 170 4.68 8.49 -33.56
C GLY A 170 4.33 7.02 -33.84
N GLY A 171 3.81 6.30 -32.85
CA GLY A 171 3.33 4.91 -32.97
C GLY A 171 4.35 3.83 -33.36
N ALA A 172 5.63 4.13 -33.60
CA ALA A 172 6.47 3.29 -34.47
C ALA A 172 7.23 2.12 -33.82
N ILE A 173 7.08 1.84 -32.52
CA ILE A 173 7.68 0.62 -31.95
C ILE A 173 6.79 -0.62 -32.15
N THR A 174 5.46 -0.44 -32.27
CA THR A 174 4.51 -1.57 -32.43
C THR A 174 3.34 -1.32 -33.38
N GLY A 175 3.16 -0.09 -33.90
CA GLY A 175 1.95 0.27 -34.65
C GLY A 175 0.66 0.34 -33.79
N LEU A 176 0.74 0.03 -32.49
CA LEU A 176 -0.36 0.22 -31.54
C LEU A 176 -0.23 1.55 -30.80
N PRO A 177 -1.33 2.32 -30.62
CA PRO A 177 -1.34 3.50 -29.77
C PRO A 177 -1.25 3.07 -28.29
N VAL A 178 -0.03 2.93 -27.77
CA VAL A 178 0.18 2.66 -26.33
C VAL A 178 -0.01 3.96 -25.56
N THR A 179 -1.08 4.05 -24.78
CA THR A 179 -1.36 5.20 -23.92
C THR A 179 -0.52 5.14 -22.63
N ILE A 180 -0.23 6.30 -22.04
CA ILE A 180 0.51 6.40 -20.76
C ILE A 180 -0.13 5.54 -19.65
N PRO A 181 -1.47 5.56 -19.44
CA PRO A 181 -2.10 4.69 -18.44
C PRO A 181 -1.88 3.20 -18.71
N LEU A 182 -1.97 2.75 -19.98
CA LEU A 182 -1.74 1.35 -20.32
C LEU A 182 -0.29 0.93 -20.03
N ALA A 183 0.68 1.78 -20.38
CA ALA A 183 2.09 1.53 -20.09
C ALA A 183 2.37 1.45 -18.58
N ALA A 184 1.82 2.39 -17.80
CA ALA A 184 1.92 2.38 -16.35
C ALA A 184 1.33 1.11 -15.74
N PHE A 185 0.15 0.69 -16.21
CA PHE A 185 -0.55 -0.51 -15.74
C PHE A 185 0.25 -1.79 -16.05
N VAL A 186 0.66 -1.97 -17.30
CA VAL A 186 1.44 -3.14 -17.73
C VAL A 186 2.81 -3.17 -17.06
N GLY A 187 3.50 -2.03 -16.98
CA GLY A 187 4.79 -1.90 -16.30
C GLY A 187 4.69 -2.25 -14.81
N SER A 188 3.63 -1.81 -14.14
CA SER A 188 3.34 -2.17 -12.74
C SER A 188 3.21 -3.67 -12.54
N LEU A 189 2.37 -4.32 -13.37
CA LEU A 189 2.12 -5.76 -13.27
C LEU A 189 3.33 -6.60 -13.66
N ALA A 190 4.09 -6.15 -14.68
CA ALA A 190 5.34 -6.79 -15.08
C ALA A 190 6.37 -6.76 -13.95
N ALA A 191 6.52 -5.63 -13.25
CA ALA A 191 7.40 -5.53 -12.08
C ALA A 191 6.99 -6.50 -10.96
N VAL A 192 5.70 -6.57 -10.64
CA VAL A 192 5.18 -7.52 -9.63
C VAL A 192 5.46 -8.96 -10.05
N ALA A 193 5.25 -9.30 -11.33
CA ALA A 193 5.55 -10.62 -11.87
C ALA A 193 7.04 -10.95 -11.80
N MET A 194 7.93 -10.00 -12.12
CA MET A 194 9.38 -10.14 -11.96
C MET A 194 9.76 -10.38 -10.51
N THR A 195 9.18 -9.61 -9.57
CA THR A 195 9.43 -9.80 -8.14
C THR A 195 8.99 -11.18 -7.66
N TYR A 196 7.86 -11.69 -8.13
CA TYR A 196 7.42 -13.04 -7.83
C TYR A 196 8.33 -14.12 -8.43
N GLY A 197 8.75 -13.95 -9.68
CA GLY A 197 9.67 -14.87 -10.35
C GLY A 197 11.01 -14.94 -9.61
N LEU A 198 11.58 -13.78 -9.26
CA LEU A 198 12.83 -13.69 -8.51
C LEU A 198 12.70 -14.25 -7.08
N GLY A 199 11.60 -13.92 -6.39
CA GLY A 199 11.32 -14.45 -5.05
C GLY A 199 11.12 -15.97 -5.04
N ALA A 200 10.62 -16.55 -6.14
CA ALA A 200 10.48 -18.00 -6.31
C ALA A 200 11.81 -18.72 -6.61
N ALA A 201 12.81 -18.02 -7.18
CA ALA A 201 14.12 -18.58 -7.48
C ALA A 201 14.96 -18.87 -6.20
N GLY A 202 14.62 -18.23 -5.07
CA GLY A 202 15.32 -18.37 -3.78
C GLY A 202 15.11 -19.68 -3.01
N GLY A 203 14.43 -20.68 -3.57
CA GLY A 203 14.31 -22.03 -2.98
C GLY A 203 12.92 -22.39 -2.43
N ARG A 204 12.85 -23.54 -1.71
CA ARG A 204 11.60 -24.22 -1.30
C ARG A 204 10.79 -23.47 -0.23
N SER A 205 11.40 -22.56 0.52
CA SER A 205 10.74 -21.76 1.55
C SER A 205 10.47 -20.35 1.03
N ARG A 206 9.29 -20.16 0.43
CA ARG A 206 8.81 -18.86 -0.08
C ARG A 206 8.39 -17.96 1.09
N SER A 207 9.38 -17.43 1.80
CA SER A 207 9.14 -16.55 2.93
C SER A 207 8.66 -15.16 2.47
N PRO A 208 7.77 -14.48 3.23
CA PRO A 208 7.41 -13.09 2.96
C PRO A 208 8.63 -12.15 2.88
N ALA A 209 9.68 -12.41 3.68
CA ALA A 209 10.90 -11.62 3.70
C ALA A 209 11.69 -11.73 2.37
N THR A 210 11.78 -12.93 1.79
CA THR A 210 12.44 -13.15 0.49
C THR A 210 11.74 -12.39 -0.62
N LEU A 211 10.40 -12.34 -0.60
CA LEU A 211 9.62 -11.60 -1.58
C LEU A 211 9.81 -10.09 -1.45
N ILE A 212 9.95 -9.56 -0.23
CA ILE A 212 10.30 -8.15 0.00
C ILE A 212 11.70 -7.84 -0.57
N LEU A 213 12.70 -8.69 -0.29
CA LEU A 213 14.06 -8.48 -0.81
C LEU A 213 14.10 -8.53 -2.34
N ALA A 214 13.35 -9.46 -2.95
CA ALA A 214 13.18 -9.52 -4.40
C ALA A 214 12.51 -8.25 -4.95
N GLY A 215 11.52 -7.69 -4.23
CA GLY A 215 10.87 -6.43 -4.58
C GLY A 215 11.83 -5.26 -4.59
N VAL A 216 12.69 -5.16 -3.57
CA VAL A 216 13.76 -4.13 -3.51
C VAL A 216 14.73 -4.27 -4.68
N ALA A 217 15.18 -5.49 -4.98
CA ALA A 217 16.11 -5.75 -6.09
C ALA A 217 15.50 -5.38 -7.45
N VAL A 218 14.26 -5.82 -7.72
CA VAL A 218 13.54 -5.49 -8.96
C VAL A 218 13.30 -3.99 -9.07
N SER A 219 12.92 -3.32 -7.98
CA SER A 219 12.72 -1.87 -7.97
C SER A 219 14.02 -1.14 -8.33
N ALA A 220 15.14 -1.51 -7.72
CA ALA A 220 16.45 -0.91 -8.02
C ALA A 220 16.85 -1.11 -9.49
N PHE A 221 16.64 -2.32 -10.04
CA PHE A 221 16.90 -2.62 -11.45
C PHE A 221 16.06 -1.77 -12.40
N LEU A 222 14.75 -1.69 -12.17
CA LEU A 222 13.83 -0.92 -13.01
C LEU A 222 14.08 0.59 -12.91
N SER A 223 14.37 1.09 -11.70
CA SER A 223 14.76 2.50 -11.49
C SER A 223 16.09 2.85 -12.16
N ALA A 224 17.06 1.93 -12.20
CA ALA A 224 18.30 2.14 -12.94
C ALA A 224 18.03 2.27 -14.45
N GLY A 225 17.16 1.41 -15.00
CA GLY A 225 16.69 1.53 -16.39
C GLY A 225 15.98 2.86 -16.67
N GLN A 226 15.11 3.30 -15.76
CA GLN A 226 14.37 4.56 -15.88
C GLN A 226 15.34 5.75 -15.88
N THR A 227 16.32 5.72 -14.99
CA THR A 227 17.35 6.76 -14.87
C THR A 227 18.20 6.85 -16.13
N TYR A 228 18.60 5.70 -16.69
CA TYR A 228 19.34 5.65 -17.94
C TYR A 228 18.55 6.27 -19.11
N LEU A 229 17.25 5.95 -19.22
CA LEU A 229 16.40 6.55 -20.26
C LEU A 229 16.26 8.07 -20.09
N LEU A 230 16.07 8.56 -18.86
CA LEU A 230 16.03 10.00 -18.59
C LEU A 230 17.35 10.70 -18.91
N GLN A 231 18.49 10.05 -18.66
CA GLN A 231 19.79 10.60 -19.03
C GLN A 231 19.96 10.71 -20.56
N ARG A 232 19.41 9.76 -21.32
CA ARG A 232 19.44 9.78 -22.79
C ARG A 232 18.46 10.76 -23.42
N HIS A 233 17.36 11.06 -22.73
CA HIS A 233 16.26 11.88 -23.23
C HIS A 233 15.93 13.00 -22.23
N SER A 234 16.87 13.94 -22.05
CA SER A 234 16.74 15.03 -21.07
C SER A 234 15.50 15.89 -21.28
N ASP A 235 15.02 16.03 -22.50
CA ASP A 235 13.86 16.87 -22.83
C ASP A 235 12.55 16.28 -22.28
N SER A 236 12.51 14.97 -22.02
CA SER A 236 11.35 14.26 -21.46
C SER A 236 11.25 14.36 -19.94
N ILE A 237 12.28 14.89 -19.27
CA ILE A 237 12.38 14.97 -17.81
C ILE A 237 11.15 15.66 -17.22
N GLN A 238 10.82 16.87 -17.66
CA GLN A 238 9.73 17.64 -17.05
C GLN A 238 8.38 16.90 -17.12
N GLN A 239 8.08 16.28 -18.26
CA GLN A 239 6.83 15.54 -18.46
C GLN A 239 6.78 14.27 -17.59
N VAL A 240 7.90 13.52 -17.52
CA VAL A 240 8.01 12.33 -16.67
C VAL A 240 7.88 12.70 -15.20
N TYR A 241 8.60 13.72 -14.74
CA TYR A 241 8.52 14.19 -13.35
C TYR A 241 7.11 14.66 -12.98
N SER A 242 6.42 15.38 -13.88
CA SER A 242 5.03 15.79 -13.66
C SER A 242 4.08 14.58 -13.47
N TRP A 243 4.29 13.48 -14.19
CA TRP A 243 3.51 12.26 -14.03
C TRP A 243 3.86 11.50 -12.74
N LEU A 244 5.15 11.38 -12.42
CA LEU A 244 5.64 10.67 -11.23
C LEU A 244 5.15 11.30 -9.92
N LEU A 245 4.92 12.61 -9.88
CA LEU A 245 4.47 13.31 -8.67
C LEU A 245 2.96 13.13 -8.37
N GLY A 246 2.24 12.40 -9.22
CA GLY A 246 0.83 12.10 -9.06
C GLY A 246 -0.08 13.29 -9.34
N ARG A 247 -1.17 13.06 -10.07
CA ARG A 247 -2.13 14.10 -10.46
C ARG A 247 -3.54 13.53 -10.64
N LEU A 248 -4.53 14.35 -10.29
CA LEU A 248 -5.94 14.12 -10.61
C LEU A 248 -6.52 15.25 -11.48
N ALA A 249 -5.69 16.22 -11.89
CA ALA A 249 -6.12 17.44 -12.55
C ALA A 249 -6.80 17.24 -13.92
N THR A 250 -6.46 16.15 -14.61
CA THR A 250 -6.99 15.83 -15.95
C THR A 250 -8.02 14.70 -15.93
N ALA A 251 -8.61 14.41 -14.77
CA ALA A 251 -9.52 13.29 -14.58
C ALA A 251 -10.90 13.55 -15.20
N GLY A 252 -11.38 12.61 -16.01
CA GLY A 252 -12.73 12.59 -16.55
C GLY A 252 -13.51 11.32 -16.21
N TRP A 253 -14.78 11.25 -16.64
CA TRP A 253 -15.61 10.06 -16.46
C TRP A 253 -15.02 8.81 -17.12
N HIS A 254 -14.26 8.98 -18.20
CA HIS A 254 -13.55 7.88 -18.85
C HIS A 254 -12.56 7.19 -17.89
N ASP A 255 -11.77 7.95 -17.13
CA ASP A 255 -10.81 7.40 -16.16
C ASP A 255 -11.53 6.69 -15.01
N VAL A 256 -12.65 7.27 -14.54
CA VAL A 256 -13.51 6.65 -13.52
C VAL A 256 -14.01 5.29 -14.00
N LEU A 257 -14.57 5.23 -15.22
CA LEU A 257 -15.09 3.99 -15.79
C LEU A 257 -13.99 2.96 -16.05
N LEU A 258 -12.76 3.39 -16.38
CA LEU A 258 -11.61 2.52 -16.57
C LEU A 258 -11.15 1.89 -15.25
N VAL A 259 -11.09 2.66 -14.16
CA VAL A 259 -10.64 2.19 -12.84
C VAL A 259 -11.70 1.38 -12.10
N LEU A 260 -12.98 1.72 -12.28
CA LEU A 260 -14.11 1.11 -11.58
C LEU A 260 -14.14 -0.43 -11.59
N PRO A 261 -13.96 -1.15 -12.72
CA PRO A 261 -13.97 -2.62 -12.71
C PRO A 261 -12.84 -3.20 -11.86
N TYR A 262 -11.64 -2.60 -11.88
CA TYR A 262 -10.52 -3.02 -11.05
C TYR A 262 -10.76 -2.70 -9.56
N PHE A 263 -11.36 -1.54 -9.26
CA PHE A 263 -11.81 -1.21 -7.91
C PHE A 263 -12.76 -2.29 -7.37
N LEU A 264 -13.82 -2.61 -8.12
CA LEU A 264 -14.82 -3.59 -7.71
C LEU A 264 -14.21 -4.98 -7.55
N LEU A 265 -13.39 -5.42 -8.50
CA LEU A 265 -12.72 -6.72 -8.43
C LEU A 265 -11.80 -6.83 -7.21
N THR A 266 -10.91 -5.84 -7.00
CA THR A 266 -10.00 -5.82 -5.84
C THR A 266 -10.79 -5.73 -4.54
N ALA A 267 -11.82 -4.88 -4.46
CA ALA A 267 -12.69 -4.77 -3.29
C ALA A 267 -13.37 -6.10 -2.96
N VAL A 268 -14.00 -6.74 -3.94
CA VAL A 268 -14.68 -8.03 -3.74
C VAL A 268 -13.70 -9.09 -3.28
N VAL A 269 -12.59 -9.29 -3.99
CA VAL A 269 -11.62 -10.35 -3.65
C VAL A 269 -11.03 -10.12 -2.26
N VAL A 270 -10.50 -8.93 -1.98
CA VAL A 270 -9.84 -8.62 -0.70
C VAL A 270 -10.83 -8.65 0.46
N LEU A 271 -12.05 -8.11 0.29
CA LEU A 271 -13.04 -8.12 1.36
C LEU A 271 -13.61 -9.52 1.61
N LEU A 272 -13.77 -10.38 0.59
CA LEU A 272 -14.20 -11.76 0.83
C LEU A 272 -13.15 -12.56 1.63
N HIS A 273 -11.86 -12.33 1.35
CA HIS A 273 -10.74 -13.02 2.00
C HIS A 273 -10.23 -12.30 3.27
N ARG A 274 -10.95 -11.28 3.76
CA ARG A 274 -10.55 -10.50 4.95
C ARG A 274 -10.38 -11.33 6.23
N ARG A 275 -11.06 -12.48 6.33
CA ARG A 275 -10.93 -13.40 7.47
C ARG A 275 -9.62 -14.20 7.40
N GLU A 276 -9.16 -14.51 6.20
CA GLU A 276 -7.91 -15.22 5.98
C GLU A 276 -6.73 -14.38 6.45
N LEU A 277 -6.78 -13.06 6.27
CA LEU A 277 -5.77 -12.14 6.80
C LEU A 277 -5.69 -12.16 8.34
N ASP A 278 -6.82 -12.32 9.05
CA ASP A 278 -6.80 -12.52 10.51
C ASP A 278 -6.11 -13.85 10.85
N VAL A 279 -6.40 -14.93 10.11
CA VAL A 279 -5.78 -16.25 10.32
C VAL A 279 -4.29 -16.24 10.00
N LEU A 280 -3.88 -15.55 8.92
CA LEU A 280 -2.47 -15.38 8.56
C LEU A 280 -1.67 -14.63 9.63
N SER A 281 -2.33 -13.84 10.50
CA SER A 281 -1.65 -13.08 11.55
C SER A 281 -1.09 -13.94 12.68
N VAL A 282 -1.65 -15.15 12.92
CA VAL A 282 -1.19 -16.03 14.01
C VAL A 282 0.08 -16.81 13.67
N GLY A 283 0.41 -16.99 12.39
CA GLY A 283 1.53 -17.82 11.96
C GLY A 283 1.16 -18.72 10.80
N ASP A 284 2.16 -19.21 10.05
CA ASP A 284 1.94 -20.10 8.91
C ASP A 284 1.54 -21.51 9.37
N ASP A 285 2.15 -21.99 10.46
CA ASP A 285 1.92 -23.32 11.02
C ASP A 285 0.53 -23.41 11.69
N GLU A 286 0.17 -22.38 12.47
CA GLU A 286 -1.16 -22.24 13.07
C GLU A 286 -2.24 -22.05 12.00
N ALA A 287 -1.99 -21.21 10.99
CA ALA A 287 -2.94 -21.03 9.88
C ALA A 287 -3.19 -22.34 9.14
N THR A 288 -2.14 -23.15 8.93
CA THR A 288 -2.25 -24.48 8.31
C THR A 288 -3.07 -25.43 9.18
N SER A 289 -2.85 -25.42 10.49
CA SER A 289 -3.63 -26.21 11.46
C SER A 289 -5.10 -25.80 11.52
N LEU A 290 -5.41 -24.54 11.21
CA LEU A 290 -6.78 -24.00 11.09
C LEU A 290 -7.42 -24.26 9.70
N GLY A 291 -6.76 -25.03 8.83
CA GLY A 291 -7.28 -25.44 7.52
C GLY A 291 -7.06 -24.41 6.39
N LEU A 292 -6.31 -23.34 6.65
CA LEU A 292 -5.93 -22.38 5.63
C LEU A 292 -4.69 -22.87 4.86
N HIS A 293 -4.56 -22.51 3.59
CA HIS A 293 -3.32 -22.70 2.82
C HIS A 293 -2.62 -21.34 2.66
N PRO A 294 -1.66 -20.98 3.55
CA PRO A 294 -1.14 -19.61 3.63
C PRO A 294 -0.63 -19.07 2.31
N GLN A 295 0.09 -19.89 1.55
CA GLN A 295 0.69 -19.51 0.28
C GLN A 295 -0.37 -19.18 -0.78
N ARG A 296 -1.45 -19.97 -0.89
CA ARG A 296 -2.53 -19.73 -1.85
C ARG A 296 -3.26 -18.43 -1.54
N SER A 297 -3.59 -18.22 -0.26
CA SER A 297 -4.21 -16.97 0.20
C SER A 297 -3.34 -15.77 -0.11
N ARG A 298 -2.02 -15.85 0.16
CA ARG A 298 -1.08 -14.77 -0.15
C ARG A 298 -1.00 -14.45 -1.64
N TYR A 299 -0.93 -15.47 -2.51
CA TYR A 299 -0.90 -15.23 -3.95
C TYR A 299 -2.14 -14.50 -4.44
N LEU A 300 -3.32 -14.97 -4.04
CA LEU A 300 -4.58 -14.34 -4.44
C LEU A 300 -4.69 -12.91 -3.93
N LEU A 301 -4.38 -12.70 -2.64
CA LEU A 301 -4.49 -11.39 -1.99
C LEU A 301 -3.50 -10.38 -2.55
N ILE A 302 -2.24 -10.78 -2.76
CA ILE A 302 -1.24 -9.90 -3.37
C ILE A 302 -1.61 -9.65 -4.83
N ALA A 303 -2.02 -10.65 -5.61
CA ALA A 303 -2.41 -10.44 -7.01
C ALA A 303 -3.55 -9.42 -7.12
N ALA A 304 -4.61 -9.56 -6.31
CA ALA A 304 -5.74 -8.64 -6.30
C ALA A 304 -5.35 -7.22 -5.83
N ALA A 305 -4.53 -7.11 -4.77
CA ALA A 305 -4.06 -5.84 -4.26
C ALA A 305 -3.09 -5.13 -5.23
N SER A 306 -2.18 -5.88 -5.86
CA SER A 306 -1.27 -5.38 -6.90
C SER A 306 -2.03 -4.92 -8.14
N LEU A 307 -3.05 -5.66 -8.57
CA LEU A 307 -3.92 -5.27 -9.68
C LEU A 307 -4.63 -3.95 -9.40
N GLY A 308 -5.22 -3.82 -8.21
CA GLY A 308 -5.86 -2.58 -7.77
C GLY A 308 -4.88 -1.41 -7.66
N THR A 309 -3.66 -1.67 -7.18
CA THR A 309 -2.59 -0.66 -7.10
C THR A 309 -2.14 -0.24 -8.49
N ALA A 310 -1.96 -1.16 -9.43
CA ALA A 310 -1.61 -0.87 -10.81
C ALA A 310 -2.68 -0.02 -11.51
N ALA A 311 -3.97 -0.31 -11.28
CA ALA A 311 -5.08 0.48 -11.80
C ALA A 311 -5.16 1.90 -11.18
N ALA A 312 -4.87 2.02 -9.88
CA ALA A 312 -4.76 3.32 -9.23
C ALA A 312 -3.60 4.14 -9.83
N VAL A 313 -2.41 3.54 -9.91
CA VAL A 313 -1.20 4.19 -10.43
C VAL A 313 -1.32 4.58 -11.90
N SER A 314 -1.97 3.76 -12.73
CA SER A 314 -2.14 4.08 -14.16
C SER A 314 -2.99 5.32 -14.38
N ALA A 315 -4.03 5.51 -13.58
CA ALA A 315 -4.94 6.65 -13.70
C ALA A 315 -4.40 7.92 -13.01
N SER A 316 -3.73 7.79 -11.86
CA SER A 316 -3.37 8.95 -11.04
C SER A 316 -1.87 9.27 -10.98
N GLY A 317 -1.01 8.44 -11.58
CA GLY A 317 0.43 8.47 -11.29
C GLY A 317 0.74 7.93 -9.89
N LEU A 318 1.95 8.19 -9.39
CA LEU A 318 2.38 7.66 -8.10
C LEU A 318 1.83 8.50 -6.94
N ILE A 319 1.15 7.86 -6.01
CA ILE A 319 0.60 8.46 -4.80
C ILE A 319 1.03 7.62 -3.61
N GLY A 320 2.00 8.12 -2.86
CA GLY A 320 2.54 7.45 -1.69
C GLY A 320 1.67 7.60 -0.43
N PHE A 321 2.05 6.86 0.61
CA PHE A 321 1.58 6.99 1.98
C PHE A 321 0.11 6.66 2.27
N VAL A 322 -0.82 6.76 1.32
CA VAL A 322 -2.24 6.41 1.54
C VAL A 322 -2.37 4.96 2.03
N GLY A 323 -1.64 4.03 1.41
CA GLY A 323 -1.60 2.61 1.77
C GLY A 323 -0.97 2.31 3.14
N ILE A 324 -0.26 3.26 3.74
CA ILE A 324 0.34 3.10 5.07
C ILE A 324 -0.48 3.83 6.13
N ILE A 325 -0.71 5.14 5.93
CA ILE A 325 -1.35 6.04 6.90
C ILE A 325 -2.72 5.52 7.28
N VAL A 326 -3.58 5.28 6.28
CA VAL A 326 -5.00 5.02 6.50
C VAL A 326 -5.24 3.68 7.22
N PRO A 327 -4.78 2.53 6.70
CA PRO A 327 -5.01 1.25 7.39
C PRO A 327 -4.35 1.18 8.76
N HIS A 328 -3.21 1.84 8.96
CA HIS A 328 -2.59 1.92 10.27
C HIS A 328 -3.41 2.78 11.25
N THR A 329 -3.91 3.93 10.80
CA THR A 329 -4.79 4.80 11.62
C THR A 329 -6.07 4.07 12.02
N VAL A 330 -6.71 3.39 11.07
CA VAL A 330 -7.91 2.57 11.33
C VAL A 330 -7.61 1.47 12.34
N ARG A 331 -6.43 0.83 12.27
CA ARG A 331 -5.99 -0.19 13.22
C ARG A 331 -5.90 0.35 14.65
N LEU A 332 -5.32 1.54 14.82
CA LEU A 332 -5.19 2.20 16.12
C LEU A 332 -6.54 2.63 16.71
N LEU A 333 -7.49 3.06 15.87
CA LEU A 333 -8.77 3.63 16.33
C LEU A 333 -9.92 2.61 16.44
N ALA A 334 -10.03 1.70 15.48
CA ALA A 334 -11.21 0.85 15.30
C ALA A 334 -10.97 -0.63 15.65
N GLY A 335 -9.71 -1.08 15.65
CA GLY A 335 -9.30 -2.41 16.11
C GLY A 335 -8.35 -3.13 15.14
N ALA A 336 -7.80 -4.27 15.60
CA ALA A 336 -6.73 -4.99 14.90
C ALA A 336 -7.19 -6.00 13.83
N SER A 337 -8.48 -6.34 13.78
CA SER A 337 -9.00 -7.35 12.83
C SER A 337 -9.21 -6.77 11.43
N TYR A 338 -8.80 -7.53 10.42
CA TYR A 338 -8.99 -7.22 9.00
C TYR A 338 -10.45 -7.18 8.57
N ARG A 339 -11.36 -7.77 9.37
CA ARG A 339 -12.82 -7.60 9.20
C ARG A 339 -13.27 -6.16 9.40
N VAL A 340 -12.52 -5.39 10.17
CA VAL A 340 -12.78 -3.97 10.48
C VAL A 340 -11.86 -3.08 9.66
N ILE A 341 -10.57 -3.43 9.57
CA ILE A 341 -9.56 -2.59 8.90
C ILE A 341 -9.89 -2.43 7.42
N LEU A 342 -10.03 -3.50 6.65
CA LEU A 342 -10.18 -3.40 5.20
C LEU A 342 -11.37 -2.55 4.73
N PRO A 343 -12.62 -2.77 5.20
CA PRO A 343 -13.75 -1.97 4.74
C PRO A 343 -13.65 -0.50 5.17
N LEU A 344 -13.14 -0.23 6.38
CA LEU A 344 -12.97 1.15 6.85
C LEU A 344 -11.83 1.85 6.13
N SER A 345 -10.71 1.16 5.88
CA SER A 345 -9.58 1.71 5.12
C SER A 345 -9.96 2.06 3.70
N MET A 346 -10.80 1.25 3.04
CA MET A 346 -11.30 1.58 1.71
C MET A 346 -12.07 2.90 1.70
N LEU A 347 -12.99 3.10 2.66
CA LEU A 347 -13.79 4.33 2.73
C LEU A 347 -12.99 5.55 3.19
N PHE A 348 -12.25 5.42 4.30
CA PHE A 348 -11.40 6.50 4.80
C PHE A 348 -10.26 6.82 3.85
N GLY A 349 -9.76 5.84 3.09
CA GLY A 349 -8.70 6.03 2.10
C GLY A 349 -9.17 6.86 0.92
N GLY A 350 -10.37 6.54 0.41
CA GLY A 350 -11.02 7.38 -0.60
C GLY A 350 -11.22 8.80 -0.10
N ALA A 351 -11.85 8.96 1.07
CA ALA A 351 -12.09 10.27 1.66
C ALA A 351 -10.79 11.05 1.91
N PHE A 352 -9.76 10.40 2.43
CA PHE A 352 -8.45 10.98 2.68
C PHE A 352 -7.82 11.53 1.41
N LEU A 353 -7.81 10.74 0.32
CA LEU A 353 -7.20 11.19 -0.93
C LEU A 353 -8.01 12.31 -1.58
N ALA A 354 -9.34 12.21 -1.61
CA ALA A 354 -10.21 13.26 -2.14
C ALA A 354 -10.05 14.58 -1.37
N LEU A 355 -9.94 14.55 -0.04
CA LEU A 355 -9.66 15.74 0.78
C LEU A 355 -8.24 16.28 0.55
N THR A 356 -7.27 15.39 0.35
CA THR A 356 -5.89 15.79 0.01
C THR A 356 -5.84 16.49 -1.35
N ASP A 357 -6.62 16.04 -2.33
CA ASP A 357 -6.78 16.72 -3.63
C ASP A 357 -7.36 18.14 -3.47
N VAL A 358 -8.34 18.32 -2.57
CA VAL A 358 -8.87 19.65 -2.25
C VAL A 358 -7.75 20.55 -1.75
N VAL A 359 -6.95 20.10 -0.79
CA VAL A 359 -5.81 20.87 -0.28
C VAL A 359 -4.83 21.21 -1.41
N ALA A 360 -4.51 20.22 -2.25
CA ALA A 360 -3.54 20.36 -3.34
C ALA A 360 -3.92 21.46 -4.35
N ARG A 361 -5.21 21.62 -4.66
CA ARG A 361 -5.71 22.62 -5.60
C ARG A 361 -6.07 23.98 -4.98
N THR A 362 -6.23 24.06 -3.65
CA THR A 362 -6.59 25.33 -2.99
C THR A 362 -5.40 26.08 -2.40
N VAL A 363 -4.33 25.39 -1.97
CA VAL A 363 -3.23 26.04 -1.23
C VAL A 363 -2.39 26.98 -2.10
N ALA A 364 -2.23 26.68 -3.39
CA ALA A 364 -1.41 27.48 -4.31
C ALA A 364 -2.20 28.03 -5.51
N ALA A 365 -3.53 28.15 -5.39
CA ALA A 365 -4.39 28.58 -6.48
C ALA A 365 -3.92 29.92 -7.09
N PRO A 366 -3.86 30.08 -8.43
CA PRO A 366 -4.42 29.19 -9.46
C PRO A 366 -3.53 28.01 -9.87
N ALA A 367 -2.30 27.89 -9.35
CA ALA A 367 -1.45 26.74 -9.60
C ALA A 367 -1.88 25.54 -8.72
N GLU A 368 -1.75 24.32 -9.25
CA GLU A 368 -2.02 23.10 -8.49
C GLU A 368 -0.72 22.44 -8.04
N ILE A 369 -0.64 22.08 -6.77
CA ILE A 369 0.47 21.29 -6.24
C ILE A 369 0.24 19.82 -6.58
N PRO A 370 1.26 19.04 -6.97
CA PRO A 370 1.11 17.61 -7.16
C PRO A 370 0.67 16.91 -5.87
N ILE A 371 -0.32 16.02 -5.97
CA ILE A 371 -0.94 15.39 -4.80
C ILE A 371 0.04 14.50 -4.03
N GLY A 372 1.04 13.94 -4.72
CA GLY A 372 2.14 13.17 -4.12
C GLY A 372 2.96 13.99 -3.12
N VAL A 373 3.12 15.30 -3.36
CA VAL A 373 3.81 16.20 -2.44
C VAL A 373 2.99 16.39 -1.16
N VAL A 374 1.69 16.62 -1.29
CA VAL A 374 0.81 16.84 -0.13
C VAL A 374 0.72 15.57 0.73
N THR A 375 0.52 14.41 0.09
CA THR A 375 0.48 13.12 0.81
C THR A 375 1.81 12.79 1.49
N ALA A 376 2.96 13.12 0.89
CA ALA A 376 4.27 12.94 1.50
C ALA A 376 4.49 13.87 2.73
N LEU A 377 4.03 15.12 2.65
CA LEU A 377 4.08 16.07 3.78
C LEU A 377 3.22 15.61 4.97
N LEU A 378 2.16 14.83 4.71
CA LEU A 378 1.37 14.19 5.77
C LEU A 378 2.03 12.90 6.29
N GLY A 379 2.66 12.13 5.40
CA GLY A 379 3.31 10.85 5.71
C GLY A 379 4.49 10.97 6.67
N GLY A 380 5.39 11.94 6.44
CA GLY A 380 6.57 12.13 7.31
C GLY A 380 6.21 12.33 8.79
N PRO A 381 5.39 13.34 9.14
CA PRO A 381 4.91 13.55 10.51
C PRO A 381 4.13 12.36 11.08
N PHE A 382 3.32 11.68 10.26
CA PHE A 382 2.59 10.49 10.68
C PHE A 382 3.55 9.38 11.18
N PHE A 383 4.62 9.10 10.44
CA PHE A 383 5.63 8.12 10.84
C PHE A 383 6.30 8.48 12.17
N VAL A 384 6.64 9.76 12.37
CA VAL A 384 7.21 10.23 13.65
C VAL A 384 6.26 9.95 14.81
N LEU A 385 4.97 10.19 14.62
CA LEU A 385 3.95 9.97 15.65
C LEU A 385 3.76 8.47 15.97
N VAL A 386 3.78 7.61 14.96
CA VAL A 386 3.71 6.14 15.12
C VAL A 386 4.94 5.58 15.86
N LEU A 387 6.14 6.06 15.52
CA LEU A 387 7.37 5.65 16.21
C LEU A 387 7.38 6.05 17.69
N ARG A 388 6.87 7.25 18.01
CA ARG A 388 6.77 7.73 19.40
C ARG A 388 5.76 6.95 20.23
N THR A 389 4.64 6.56 19.64
CA THR A 389 3.58 5.81 20.35
C THR A 389 3.95 4.34 20.56
N SER A 390 4.70 3.72 19.63
CA SER A 390 5.15 2.33 19.75
C SER A 390 6.16 2.11 20.89
N ARG A 391 6.96 3.13 21.25
CA ARG A 391 7.90 3.04 22.38
C ARG A 391 7.22 2.89 23.75
N ARG A 392 5.96 3.32 23.90
CA ARG A 392 5.22 3.24 25.18
C ARG A 392 4.64 1.86 25.49
N VAL A 393 4.76 0.89 24.59
CA VAL A 393 4.30 -0.50 24.81
C VAL A 393 5.42 -1.41 25.33
N PHE A 394 6.69 -0.99 25.17
CA PHE A 394 7.88 -1.75 25.59
C PHE A 394 8.52 -1.21 26.89
N THR A 395 7.89 -0.24 27.54
CA THR A 395 8.19 0.25 28.90
C THR A 395 6.94 0.12 29.74
#